data_AF-A0A0V0ZT95-F1
#
_entry.id   AF-A0A0V0ZT95-F1
#
_cell.length_a   1.000
_cell.length_b   1.000
_cell.length_c   1.000
_cell.angle_alpha   90.00
_cell.angle_beta   90.00
_cell.angle_gamma   90.00
#
_symmetry.space_group_name_H-M   'P 1'
#
loop_
_entity.id
_entity.type
_entity.pdbx_description
1 polymer ?
#
loop_
_entity_poly.entity_id
_entity_poly.type
_entity_poly.pdbx_seq_one_letter_code
_entity_poly.pdbx_strand_id
1 'polypeptide(L)'
;MANVSELHLVQNRCGGMSLVYEGRIYKLKRAGTQKYWRCSKDKKGCGGAIWTNLDVTSVIKRNDHIESCPVDEHLAYKMEKRTVLKKRSAEETKSIPAIYDEEASAASAEPSTSGYFPPFKRVKSAMYGHRAKRFPKLPNHRRVLQIPVPFRTTKVGEDLLLWQSASRHILVFATGYNIRLLAAMRTWGMDGTFKIVPHWYEQLFTIHAFAAGKLVPAVYCLCTDKDIGTYGFKSQALISRAAALEVDLNPDTNICDFETALIPAIQGYFPNA
;
A
#
# COMPACT_ATOMS: atom_id res chain seq x y z
N MET A 1 0.77 30.17 -33.19
CA MET A 1 1.69 30.77 -32.20
C MET A 1 2.83 29.78 -32.00
N ALA A 2 4.08 30.19 -32.24
CA ALA A 2 5.24 29.32 -32.09
C ALA A 2 5.32 28.85 -30.64
N ASN A 3 5.17 27.54 -30.44
CA ASN A 3 5.20 26.90 -29.13
C ASN A 3 6.62 27.06 -28.58
N VAL A 4 6.82 28.01 -27.66
CA VAL A 4 8.08 28.11 -26.90
C VAL A 4 8.21 26.78 -26.19
N SER A 5 9.13 25.95 -26.66
CA SER A 5 9.28 24.58 -26.15
C SER A 5 9.76 24.69 -24.71
N GLU A 6 8.85 24.48 -23.75
CA GLU A 6 9.17 24.61 -22.34
C GLU A 6 10.09 23.47 -21.87
N LEU A 7 11.01 23.83 -20.97
CA LEU A 7 11.94 22.92 -20.32
C LEU A 7 11.29 22.41 -19.03
N HIS A 8 10.97 21.11 -18.98
CA HIS A 8 10.36 20.51 -17.79
C HIS A 8 11.35 19.60 -17.07
N LEU A 9 11.65 19.90 -15.81
CA LEU A 9 12.36 18.98 -14.93
C LEU A 9 11.37 18.02 -14.27
N VAL A 10 11.56 16.72 -14.51
CA VAL A 10 10.68 15.66 -14.02
C VAL A 10 11.45 14.57 -13.31
N GLN A 11 10.86 14.00 -12.27
CA GLN A 11 11.50 12.91 -11.53
C GLN A 11 11.51 11.62 -12.37
N ASN A 12 12.69 11.01 -12.48
CA ASN A 12 12.88 9.77 -13.21
C ASN A 12 12.59 8.53 -12.33
N ARG A 13 12.65 7.33 -12.94
CA ARG A 13 12.35 6.07 -12.25
C ARG A 13 13.30 5.75 -11.09
N CYS A 14 14.52 6.27 -11.12
CA CYS A 14 15.55 6.05 -10.10
C CYS A 14 15.56 7.13 -9.01
N GLY A 15 14.59 8.05 -9.01
CA GLY A 15 14.49 9.14 -8.03
C GLY A 15 15.30 10.40 -8.36
N GLY A 16 16.16 10.36 -9.39
CA GLY A 16 16.88 11.54 -9.88
C GLY A 16 16.02 12.42 -10.82
N MET A 17 16.58 13.53 -11.27
CA MET A 17 15.90 14.44 -12.20
C MET A 17 16.25 14.12 -13.66
N SER A 18 15.26 14.26 -14.53
CA SER A 18 15.38 14.21 -15.98
C SER A 18 14.80 15.48 -16.57
N LEU A 19 15.35 15.90 -17.70
CA LEU A 19 14.84 17.05 -18.45
C LEU A 19 13.97 16.53 -19.60
N VAL A 20 12.77 17.08 -19.76
CA VAL A 20 11.92 16.89 -20.92
C VAL A 20 11.94 18.17 -21.73
N TYR A 21 12.25 18.04 -23.02
CA TYR A 21 12.29 19.15 -23.98
C TYR A 21 11.92 18.61 -25.36
N GLU A 22 11.03 19.31 -26.08
CA GLU A 22 10.54 18.91 -27.41
C GLU A 22 10.12 17.42 -27.47
N GLY A 23 9.33 16.98 -26.49
CA GLY A 23 8.80 15.62 -26.41
C GLY A 23 9.84 14.51 -26.20
N ARG A 24 11.07 14.85 -25.80
CA ARG A 24 12.17 13.90 -25.55
C ARG A 24 12.71 14.02 -24.14
N ILE A 25 13.10 12.89 -23.54
CA ILE A 25 13.76 12.85 -22.23
C ILE A 25 15.27 12.88 -22.38
N TYR A 26 15.92 13.73 -21.59
CA TYR A 26 17.36 13.85 -21.45
C TYR A 26 17.79 13.52 -20.01
N LYS A 27 18.98 12.92 -19.89
CA LYS A 27 19.64 12.58 -18.63
C LYS A 27 20.80 13.56 -18.42
N LEU A 28 20.91 14.12 -17.21
CA LEU A 28 22.05 14.94 -16.84
C LEU A 28 23.34 14.10 -16.89
N LYS A 29 24.40 14.64 -17.47
CA LYS A 29 25.71 13.98 -17.56
C LYS A 29 26.82 14.79 -16.90
N ARG A 30 26.78 16.12 -17.02
CA ARG A 30 27.74 17.03 -16.39
C ARG A 30 27.03 18.30 -15.97
N ALA A 31 27.43 18.85 -14.83
CA ALA A 31 27.03 20.16 -14.35
C ALA A 31 28.30 20.93 -13.99
N GLY A 32 28.60 21.98 -14.75
CA GLY A 32 29.75 22.86 -14.53
C GLY A 32 29.28 24.31 -14.58
N THR A 33 29.81 25.12 -15.50
CA THR A 33 29.28 26.46 -15.83
C THR A 33 27.93 26.42 -16.57
N GLN A 34 27.63 25.27 -17.18
CA GLN A 34 26.37 24.94 -17.83
C GLN A 34 26.03 23.47 -17.54
N LYS A 35 24.77 23.09 -17.76
CA LYS A 35 24.33 21.70 -17.60
C LYS A 35 24.29 21.01 -18.96
N TYR A 36 24.97 19.87 -19.06
CA TYR A 36 25.00 19.02 -20.24
C TYR A 36 24.08 17.82 -20.05
N TRP A 37 23.13 17.67 -20.97
CA TRP A 37 22.11 16.64 -20.97
C TRP A 37 22.20 15.81 -22.24
N ARG A 38 22.11 14.49 -22.11
CA ARG A 38 22.12 13.56 -23.25
C ARG A 38 20.77 12.87 -23.38
N CYS A 39 20.31 12.68 -24.61
CA CYS A 39 19.09 11.96 -24.92
C CYS A 39 19.06 10.60 -24.21
N SER A 40 17.90 10.25 -23.65
CA SER A 40 17.71 8.99 -22.91
C SER A 40 17.88 7.73 -23.77
N LYS A 41 17.86 7.89 -25.10
CA LYS A 41 18.12 6.86 -26.12
C LYS A 41 19.59 6.82 -26.56
N ASP A 42 20.50 7.42 -25.79
CA ASP A 42 21.95 7.38 -26.02
C ASP A 42 22.49 5.96 -26.26
N LYS A 43 22.05 5.00 -25.45
CA LYS A 43 22.42 3.59 -25.61
C LYS A 43 21.83 2.90 -26.85
N LYS A 44 20.93 3.56 -27.56
CA LYS A 44 20.34 3.11 -28.84
C LYS A 44 20.91 3.86 -30.04
N GLY A 45 22.08 4.50 -29.88
CA GLY A 45 22.74 5.23 -30.96
C GLY A 45 22.27 6.68 -31.15
N CYS A 46 21.36 7.19 -30.33
CA CYS A 46 20.95 8.59 -30.46
C CYS A 46 22.01 9.54 -29.87
N GLY A 47 22.61 10.36 -30.74
CA GLY A 47 23.59 11.40 -30.39
C GLY A 47 22.99 12.69 -29.82
N GLY A 48 21.67 12.79 -29.78
CA GLY A 48 20.96 14.00 -29.36
C GLY A 48 21.34 14.45 -27.96
N ALA A 49 21.61 15.74 -27.81
CA ALA A 49 22.05 16.33 -26.56
C ALA A 49 21.67 17.81 -26.51
N ILE A 50 21.53 18.33 -25.29
CA ILE A 50 21.26 19.75 -25.07
C ILE A 50 22.12 20.27 -23.93
N TRP A 51 22.49 21.54 -24.03
CA TRP A 51 23.16 22.30 -22.98
C TRP A 51 22.22 23.40 -22.54
N THR A 52 22.04 23.54 -21.23
CA THR A 52 21.21 24.57 -20.63
C THR A 52 22.04 25.42 -19.68
N ASN A 53 21.51 26.59 -19.33
CA ASN A 53 22.00 27.31 -18.17
C ASN A 53 21.81 26.48 -16.88
N LEU A 54 22.39 26.94 -15.76
CA LEU A 54 22.35 26.23 -14.49
C LEU A 54 20.92 26.08 -13.95
N ASP A 55 20.08 27.08 -14.16
CA ASP A 55 18.68 27.08 -13.70
C ASP A 55 17.73 26.31 -14.63
N VAL A 56 18.24 25.82 -15.78
CA VAL A 56 17.46 25.05 -16.75
C VAL A 56 16.25 25.84 -17.28
N THR A 57 16.42 27.14 -17.45
CA THR A 57 15.38 28.04 -18.00
C THR A 57 15.56 28.30 -19.49
N SER A 58 16.75 28.04 -20.04
CA SER A 58 17.01 28.19 -21.48
C SER A 58 17.97 27.14 -22.04
N VAL A 59 17.80 26.81 -23.32
CA VAL A 59 18.72 25.96 -24.09
C VAL A 59 19.79 26.85 -24.73
N ILE A 60 21.06 26.60 -24.41
CA ILE A 60 22.23 27.30 -24.94
C ILE A 60 22.69 26.67 -26.26
N LYS A 61 22.71 25.34 -26.31
CA LYS A 61 23.17 24.55 -27.48
C LYS A 61 22.40 23.25 -27.58
N ARG A 62 22.22 22.73 -28.80
CA ARG A 62 21.67 21.40 -29.06
C ARG A 62 22.47 20.64 -30.13
N ASN A 63 22.42 19.32 -30.03
CA ASN A 63 22.86 18.38 -31.05
C ASN A 63 21.64 17.63 -31.59
N ASP A 64 21.69 17.29 -32.87
CA ASP A 64 20.60 16.61 -33.56
C ASP A 64 20.39 15.18 -33.07
N HIS A 65 19.14 14.73 -33.21
CA HIS A 65 18.75 13.36 -32.96
C HIS A 65 18.81 12.56 -34.26
N ILE A 66 18.97 11.25 -34.15
CA ILE A 66 18.71 10.34 -35.27
C ILE A 66 17.21 10.41 -35.65
N GLU A 67 16.87 10.23 -36.93
CA GLU A 67 15.49 10.31 -37.41
C GLU A 67 14.53 9.37 -36.66
N SER A 68 15.00 8.17 -36.30
CA SER A 68 14.23 7.18 -35.56
C SER A 68 14.06 7.48 -34.07
N CYS A 69 14.56 8.62 -33.57
CA CYS A 69 14.43 8.98 -32.17
C CYS A 69 12.99 9.42 -31.85
N PRO A 70 12.25 8.66 -31.01
CA PRO A 70 10.84 8.91 -30.78
C PRO A 70 10.59 10.24 -30.07
N VAL A 71 9.50 10.90 -30.47
CA VAL A 71 8.95 12.12 -29.86
C VAL A 71 7.59 11.80 -29.27
N ASP A 72 7.33 12.27 -28.06
CA ASP A 72 6.03 12.24 -27.42
C ASP A 72 5.76 13.62 -26.83
N GLU A 73 4.96 14.44 -27.51
CA GLU A 73 4.67 15.83 -27.11
C GLU A 73 4.09 15.91 -25.69
N HIS A 74 3.30 14.91 -25.28
CA HIS A 74 2.68 14.84 -23.97
C HIS A 74 3.52 14.10 -22.92
N LEU A 75 4.82 13.90 -23.17
CA LEU A 75 5.71 13.15 -22.28
C LEU A 75 5.88 13.84 -20.92
N ALA A 76 6.01 15.17 -20.90
CA ALA A 76 6.10 15.95 -19.67
C ALA A 76 4.85 15.74 -18.82
N TYR A 77 3.67 15.98 -19.41
CA TYR A 77 2.37 15.77 -18.80
C TYR A 77 2.21 14.34 -18.22
N LYS A 78 2.52 13.30 -19.01
CA LYS A 78 2.44 11.91 -18.56
C LYS A 78 3.35 11.62 -17.36
N MET A 79 4.54 12.22 -17.32
CA MET A 79 5.49 12.04 -16.21
C MET A 79 5.07 12.80 -14.96
N GLU A 80 4.52 14.00 -15.13
CA GLU A 80 3.97 14.81 -14.04
C GLU A 80 2.79 14.10 -13.37
N LYS A 81 1.78 13.68 -14.12
CA LYS A 81 0.62 12.94 -13.57
C LYS A 81 1.02 11.65 -12.86
N ARG A 82 2.03 10.93 -13.38
CA ARG A 82 2.62 9.78 -12.67
C ARG A 82 3.25 10.14 -11.34
N THR A 83 3.84 11.32 -11.22
CA THR A 83 4.48 11.80 -10.00
C THR A 83 3.42 12.18 -8.97
N VAL A 84 2.38 12.90 -9.39
CA VAL A 84 1.20 13.21 -8.56
C VAL A 84 0.57 11.94 -8.00
N LEU A 85 0.27 10.96 -8.87
CA LEU A 85 -0.33 9.69 -8.45
C LEU A 85 0.52 8.95 -7.40
N LYS A 86 1.85 8.91 -7.57
CA LYS A 86 2.75 8.25 -6.60
C LYS A 86 2.80 8.99 -5.26
N LYS A 87 2.83 10.33 -5.30
CA LYS A 87 2.86 11.17 -4.11
C LYS A 87 1.58 10.98 -3.29
N ARG A 88 0.42 11.19 -3.91
CA ARG A 88 -0.90 10.97 -3.30
C ARG A 88 -1.05 9.55 -2.76
N SER A 89 -0.56 8.55 -3.51
CA SER A 89 -0.57 7.14 -3.05
C SER A 89 0.21 6.92 -1.76
N ALA A 90 1.30 7.63 -1.52
CA ALA A 90 2.11 7.48 -0.30
C ALA A 90 1.51 8.23 0.90
N GLU A 91 0.91 9.39 0.66
CA GLU A 91 0.44 10.30 1.70
C GLU A 91 -0.99 9.98 2.15
N GLU A 92 -1.88 9.65 1.21
CA GLU A 92 -3.30 9.46 1.49
C GLU A 92 -3.67 8.05 1.91
N THR A 93 -4.72 7.93 2.73
CA THR A 93 -5.28 6.65 3.19
C THR A 93 -6.39 6.10 2.28
N LYS A 94 -6.87 6.88 1.29
CA LYS A 94 -7.87 6.44 0.31
C LYS A 94 -7.38 5.21 -0.45
N SER A 95 -8.27 4.41 -1.03
CA SER A 95 -7.87 3.28 -1.87
C SER A 95 -7.07 3.77 -3.10
N ILE A 96 -6.13 2.96 -3.58
CA ILE A 96 -5.35 3.30 -4.79
C ILE A 96 -6.26 3.53 -6.02
N PRO A 97 -7.32 2.72 -6.25
CA PRO A 97 -8.29 3.01 -7.30
C PRO A 97 -8.97 4.37 -7.14
N ALA A 98 -9.45 4.71 -5.93
CA ALA A 98 -10.11 6.00 -5.70
C ALA A 98 -9.18 7.20 -5.99
N ILE A 99 -7.91 7.13 -5.57
CA ILE A 99 -6.91 8.17 -5.89
C ILE A 99 -6.73 8.30 -7.41
N TYR A 100 -6.68 7.18 -8.12
CA TYR A 100 -6.55 7.19 -9.58
C TYR A 100 -7.79 7.79 -10.25
N ASP A 101 -8.99 7.37 -9.83
CA ASP A 101 -10.25 7.81 -10.44
C ASP A 101 -10.47 9.31 -10.21
N GLU A 102 -10.13 9.84 -9.02
CA GLU A 102 -10.16 11.28 -8.73
C GLU A 102 -9.21 12.08 -9.64
N GLU A 103 -7.95 11.63 -9.78
CA GLU A 103 -6.98 12.29 -10.67
C GLU A 103 -7.36 12.18 -12.15
N ALA A 104 -7.88 11.03 -12.57
CA ALA A 104 -8.35 10.82 -13.93
C ALA A 104 -9.56 11.69 -14.26
N SER A 105 -10.49 11.84 -13.31
CA SER A 105 -11.65 12.72 -13.42
C SER A 105 -11.26 14.20 -13.44
N ALA A 106 -10.25 14.60 -12.65
CA ALA A 106 -9.73 15.97 -12.72
C ALA A 106 -9.04 16.24 -14.06
N ALA A 107 -8.28 15.27 -14.58
CA ALA A 107 -7.60 15.37 -15.87
C ALA A 107 -8.54 15.37 -17.08
N SER A 108 -9.75 14.82 -16.96
CA SER A 108 -10.72 14.82 -18.07
C SER A 108 -11.36 16.19 -18.31
N ALA A 109 -11.26 17.12 -17.34
CA ALA A 109 -11.74 18.48 -17.47
C ALA A 109 -10.97 19.34 -18.50
N GLU A 110 -9.75 18.92 -18.87
CA GLU A 110 -8.97 19.54 -19.96
C GLU A 110 -8.99 18.65 -21.22
N PRO A 111 -9.80 18.98 -22.24
CA PRO A 111 -9.94 18.14 -23.44
C PRO A 111 -8.62 17.91 -24.19
N SER A 112 -7.73 18.91 -24.21
CA SER A 112 -6.44 18.88 -24.92
C SER A 112 -5.43 17.86 -24.35
N THR A 113 -5.55 17.50 -23.07
CA THR A 113 -4.61 16.59 -22.38
C THR A 113 -5.26 15.31 -21.86
N SER A 114 -6.60 15.27 -21.77
CA SER A 114 -7.38 14.16 -21.22
C SER A 114 -7.00 12.79 -21.80
N GLY A 115 -6.92 12.68 -23.12
CA GLY A 115 -6.59 11.43 -23.83
C GLY A 115 -5.18 10.89 -23.57
N TYR A 116 -4.30 11.70 -22.98
CA TYR A 116 -2.92 11.35 -22.67
C TYR A 116 -2.71 10.96 -21.21
N PHE A 117 -3.76 10.99 -20.38
CA PHE A 117 -3.67 10.57 -19.00
C PHE A 117 -3.21 9.10 -18.90
N PRO A 118 -2.23 8.77 -18.05
CA PRO A 118 -1.69 7.42 -18.00
C PRO A 118 -2.76 6.39 -17.58
N PRO A 119 -2.96 5.29 -18.34
CA PRO A 119 -3.96 4.29 -17.97
C PRO A 119 -3.57 3.55 -16.69
N PHE A 120 -4.56 3.19 -15.86
CA PHE A 120 -4.36 2.58 -14.54
C PHE A 120 -3.39 1.40 -14.58
N LYS A 121 -3.54 0.48 -15.56
CA LYS A 121 -2.66 -0.69 -15.71
C LYS A 121 -1.17 -0.33 -15.79
N ARG A 122 -0.81 0.84 -16.35
CA ARG A 122 0.59 1.30 -16.49
C ARG A 122 1.13 1.99 -15.24
N VAL A 123 0.28 2.43 -14.32
CA VAL A 123 0.67 3.17 -13.10
C VAL A 123 0.42 2.40 -11.81
N LYS A 124 -0.47 1.40 -11.82
CA LYS A 124 -0.87 0.56 -10.69
C LYS A 124 0.33 0.08 -9.86
N SER A 125 1.28 -0.63 -10.47
CA SER A 125 2.43 -1.18 -9.76
C SER A 125 3.27 -0.10 -9.08
N ALA A 126 3.48 1.04 -9.75
CA ALA A 126 4.25 2.15 -9.18
C ALA A 126 3.52 2.82 -8.01
N MET A 127 2.19 2.97 -8.09
CA MET A 127 1.36 3.52 -7.02
C MET A 127 1.42 2.64 -5.77
N TYR A 128 1.15 1.33 -5.91
CA TYR A 128 1.24 0.37 -4.81
C TYR A 128 2.66 0.28 -4.24
N GLY A 129 3.68 0.23 -5.10
CA GLY A 129 5.08 0.19 -4.68
C GLY A 129 5.51 1.45 -3.93
N HIS A 130 4.99 2.63 -4.30
CA HIS A 130 5.28 3.87 -3.58
C HIS A 130 4.59 3.91 -2.21
N ARG A 131 3.32 3.48 -2.15
CA ARG A 131 2.58 3.34 -0.88
C ARG A 131 3.24 2.37 0.09
N ALA A 132 3.75 1.24 -0.41
CA ALA A 132 4.41 0.24 0.42
C ALA A 132 5.62 0.78 1.20
N LYS A 133 6.30 1.82 0.68
CA LYS A 133 7.44 2.48 1.35
C LYS A 133 7.07 3.18 2.66
N ARG A 134 5.78 3.43 2.90
CA ARG A 134 5.27 3.98 4.16
C ARG A 134 5.50 3.03 5.33
N PHE A 135 5.56 1.73 5.05
CA PHE A 135 5.68 0.71 6.07
C PHE A 135 7.13 0.23 6.16
N PRO A 136 7.64 -0.04 7.37
CA PRO A 136 8.93 -0.69 7.54
C PRO A 136 8.96 -2.01 6.77
N LYS A 137 10.14 -2.32 6.21
CA LYS A 137 10.35 -3.66 5.64
C LYS A 137 10.22 -4.69 6.76
N LEU A 138 9.57 -5.80 6.44
CA LEU A 138 9.58 -6.95 7.34
C LEU A 138 11.03 -7.40 7.55
N PRO A 139 11.38 -7.88 8.76
CA PRO A 139 12.69 -8.46 9.00
C PRO A 139 12.94 -9.71 8.13
N ASN A 140 14.11 -10.34 8.27
CA ASN A 140 14.39 -11.59 7.56
C ASN A 140 13.72 -12.81 8.19
N HIS A 141 13.29 -12.72 9.45
CA HIS A 141 12.62 -13.81 10.17
C HIS A 141 11.57 -13.28 11.15
N ARG A 142 10.44 -13.99 11.28
CA ARG A 142 9.37 -13.67 12.23
C ARG A 142 9.78 -13.57 13.71
N ARG A 143 10.87 -14.24 14.13
CA ARG A 143 11.34 -14.27 15.53
C ARG A 143 11.84 -12.93 16.02
N VAL A 144 12.33 -12.10 15.10
CA VAL A 144 12.82 -10.74 15.41
C VAL A 144 11.78 -9.68 15.06
N LEU A 145 10.54 -10.07 14.72
CA LEU A 145 9.47 -9.14 14.41
C LEU A 145 9.06 -8.38 15.67
N GLN A 146 9.37 -7.09 15.69
CA GLN A 146 8.89 -6.14 16.66
C GLN A 146 7.88 -5.22 15.98
N ILE A 147 6.63 -5.25 16.41
CA ILE A 147 5.60 -4.35 15.90
C ILE A 147 5.92 -2.94 16.38
N PRO A 148 6.14 -1.93 15.52
CA PRO A 148 6.38 -0.57 15.97
C PRO A 148 5.18 0.01 16.74
N VAL A 149 5.42 0.87 17.74
CA VAL A 149 4.38 1.49 18.58
C VAL A 149 3.24 2.12 17.77
N PRO A 150 3.47 2.86 16.67
CA PRO A 150 2.39 3.43 15.86
C PRO A 150 1.43 2.41 15.22
N PHE A 151 1.81 1.12 15.19
CA PHE A 151 0.96 0.02 14.71
C PHE A 151 0.37 -0.83 15.85
N ARG A 152 0.70 -0.52 17.11
CA ARG A 152 0.12 -1.16 18.29
C ARG A 152 -1.11 -0.43 18.80
N THR A 153 -1.34 0.82 18.36
CA THR A 153 -2.45 1.65 18.81
C THR A 153 -3.33 2.12 17.66
N THR A 154 -4.58 2.45 17.95
CA THR A 154 -5.48 3.11 17.01
C THR A 154 -5.08 4.57 16.78
N LYS A 155 -5.73 5.25 15.83
CA LYS A 155 -5.50 6.69 15.57
C LYS A 155 -5.85 7.60 16.75
N VAL A 156 -6.69 7.12 17.67
CA VAL A 156 -7.10 7.85 18.88
C VAL A 156 -6.30 7.42 20.11
N GLY A 157 -5.26 6.59 19.93
CA GLY A 157 -4.33 6.19 21.00
C GLY A 157 -4.74 4.98 21.82
N GLU A 158 -5.83 4.27 21.46
CA GLU A 158 -6.23 3.04 22.15
C GLU A 158 -5.34 1.86 21.76
N ASP A 159 -5.08 0.95 22.70
CA ASP A 159 -4.38 -0.29 22.40
C ASP A 159 -5.14 -1.14 21.38
N LEU A 160 -4.44 -1.56 20.33
CA LEU A 160 -4.92 -2.38 19.24
C LEU A 160 -4.22 -3.74 19.21
N LEU A 161 -2.90 -3.82 19.46
CA LEU A 161 -2.20 -5.09 19.58
C LEU A 161 -2.51 -5.71 20.95
N LEU A 162 -3.49 -6.61 20.96
CA LEU A 162 -4.00 -7.26 22.16
C LEU A 162 -3.01 -8.28 22.71
N TRP A 163 -2.43 -9.10 21.83
CA TRP A 163 -1.53 -10.16 22.25
C TRP A 163 -0.55 -10.59 21.16
N GLN A 164 0.63 -11.04 21.59
CA GLN A 164 1.66 -11.63 20.73
C GLN A 164 2.22 -12.90 21.40
N SER A 165 2.09 -14.04 20.72
CA SER A 165 2.68 -15.30 21.19
C SER A 165 4.19 -15.31 20.98
N ALA A 166 4.97 -15.57 22.04
CA ALA A 166 6.41 -15.75 21.90
C ALA A 166 6.79 -17.08 21.21
N SER A 167 6.03 -18.15 21.46
CA SER A 167 6.33 -19.50 20.98
C SER A 167 5.79 -19.77 19.57
N ARG A 168 4.55 -19.34 19.31
CA ARG A 168 3.88 -19.55 18.02
C ARG A 168 3.90 -18.33 17.11
N HIS A 169 4.39 -17.17 17.59
CA HIS A 169 4.43 -15.93 16.81
C HIS A 169 3.06 -15.48 16.25
N ILE A 170 1.97 -15.86 16.90
CA ILE A 170 0.61 -15.38 16.59
C ILE A 170 0.49 -13.93 17.06
N LEU A 171 -0.09 -13.07 16.22
CA LEU A 171 -0.46 -11.70 16.60
C LEU A 171 -1.98 -11.58 16.63
N VAL A 172 -2.52 -11.02 17.71
CA VAL A 172 -3.95 -10.78 17.90
C VAL A 172 -4.18 -9.28 18.06
N PHE A 173 -5.05 -8.72 17.23
CA PHE A 173 -5.41 -7.31 17.22
C PHE A 173 -6.90 -7.14 17.53
N ALA A 174 -7.20 -6.37 18.57
CA ALA A 174 -8.54 -5.92 18.92
C ALA A 174 -8.44 -4.80 19.96
N THR A 175 -9.38 -3.86 19.91
CA THR A 175 -9.53 -2.84 20.96
C THR A 175 -10.40 -3.37 22.11
N GLY A 176 -10.40 -2.67 23.24
CA GLY A 176 -11.33 -2.99 24.34
C GLY A 176 -12.80 -2.91 23.90
N TYR A 177 -13.15 -1.92 23.06
CA TYR A 177 -14.48 -1.82 22.46
C TYR A 177 -14.84 -3.06 21.65
N ASN A 178 -13.92 -3.57 20.82
CA ASN A 178 -14.17 -4.76 20.01
C ASN A 178 -14.44 -6.01 20.85
N ILE A 179 -13.73 -6.17 21.98
CA ILE A 179 -13.96 -7.28 22.90
C ILE A 179 -15.32 -7.14 23.60
N ARG A 180 -15.69 -5.93 24.04
CA ARG A 180 -17.02 -5.67 24.60
C ARG A 180 -18.14 -5.90 23.59
N LEU A 181 -17.90 -5.56 22.32
CA LEU A 181 -18.84 -5.85 21.23
C LEU A 181 -19.03 -7.36 21.05
N LEU A 182 -17.94 -8.14 21.04
CA LEU A 182 -18.05 -9.60 20.97
C LEU A 182 -18.78 -10.19 22.19
N ALA A 183 -18.52 -9.68 23.40
CA ALA A 183 -19.23 -10.08 24.61
C ALA A 183 -20.74 -9.79 24.55
N ALA A 184 -21.12 -8.65 23.97
CA ALA A 184 -22.52 -8.25 23.83
C ALA A 184 -23.28 -9.04 22.74
N MET A 185 -22.57 -9.56 21.73
CA MET A 185 -23.18 -10.28 20.62
C MET A 185 -23.07 -11.80 20.78
N ARG A 186 -24.21 -12.49 20.63
CA ARG A 186 -24.28 -13.96 20.76
C ARG A 186 -23.96 -14.73 19.49
N THR A 187 -23.98 -14.07 18.33
CA THR A 187 -23.67 -14.71 17.05
C THR A 187 -22.36 -14.16 16.51
N TRP A 188 -21.38 -15.05 16.34
CA TRP A 188 -20.06 -14.70 15.83
C TRP A 188 -19.85 -15.29 14.45
N GLY A 189 -19.15 -14.56 13.59
CA GLY A 189 -18.68 -15.05 12.29
C GLY A 189 -17.16 -15.20 12.30
N MET A 190 -16.63 -16.31 11.81
CA MET A 190 -15.19 -16.55 11.77
C MET A 190 -14.76 -16.93 10.36
N ASP A 191 -13.73 -16.25 9.86
CA ASP A 191 -13.22 -16.48 8.51
C ASP A 191 -11.68 -16.43 8.47
N GLY A 192 -11.11 -17.18 7.54
CA GLY A 192 -9.69 -17.35 7.35
C GLY A 192 -9.25 -17.01 5.94
N THR A 193 -8.52 -15.90 5.76
CA THR A 193 -7.98 -15.52 4.45
C THR A 193 -6.49 -15.89 4.32
N PHE A 194 -6.17 -16.67 3.28
CA PHE A 194 -4.81 -17.19 3.05
C PHE A 194 -3.98 -16.39 2.04
N LYS A 195 -4.63 -15.66 1.13
CA LYS A 195 -3.95 -15.00 -0.02
C LYS A 195 -3.37 -13.63 0.32
N ILE A 196 -3.65 -13.11 1.51
CA ILE A 196 -3.36 -11.71 1.90
C ILE A 196 -2.60 -11.70 3.22
N VAL A 197 -1.52 -12.48 3.30
CA VAL A 197 -0.65 -12.55 4.48
C VAL A 197 0.82 -12.42 4.11
N PRO A 198 1.68 -11.88 4.99
CA PRO A 198 3.11 -11.96 4.81
C PRO A 198 3.59 -13.42 4.76
N HIS A 199 4.67 -13.68 4.02
CA HIS A 199 5.21 -15.02 3.73
C HIS A 199 5.55 -15.93 4.95
N TRP A 200 5.40 -15.45 6.18
CA TRP A 200 5.60 -16.24 7.42
C TRP A 200 4.32 -16.75 8.07
N TYR A 201 3.20 -16.18 7.66
CA TYR A 201 1.89 -16.47 8.20
C TYR A 201 1.14 -17.28 7.17
N GLU A 202 0.41 -18.28 7.64
CA GLU A 202 -0.45 -19.10 6.78
C GLU A 202 -1.81 -18.45 6.56
N GLN A 203 -2.28 -17.68 7.55
CA GLN A 203 -3.65 -17.17 7.53
C GLN A 203 -3.81 -15.86 8.31
N LEU A 204 -4.63 -14.96 7.77
CA LEU A 204 -5.28 -13.90 8.51
C LEU A 204 -6.66 -14.41 8.91
N PHE A 205 -6.82 -14.70 10.18
CA PHE A 205 -8.08 -15.17 10.75
C PHE A 205 -8.82 -13.99 11.38
N THR A 206 -10.12 -13.87 11.15
CA THR A 206 -10.93 -12.77 11.66
C THR A 206 -12.14 -13.30 12.41
N ILE A 207 -12.50 -12.62 13.50
CA ILE A 207 -13.73 -12.88 14.26
C ILE A 207 -14.60 -11.64 14.16
N HIS A 208 -15.86 -11.86 13.81
CA HIS A 208 -16.85 -10.85 13.55
C HIS A 208 -17.98 -10.98 14.56
N ALA A 209 -18.47 -9.84 15.04
CA ALA A 209 -19.72 -9.77 15.77
C ALA A 209 -20.87 -9.56 14.77
N PHE A 210 -21.95 -10.34 14.87
CA PHE A 210 -23.16 -10.04 14.12
C PHE A 210 -23.97 -8.97 14.86
N ALA A 211 -23.94 -7.73 14.38
CA ALA A 211 -24.60 -6.59 14.99
C ALA A 211 -25.44 -5.82 13.97
N ALA A 212 -26.69 -5.50 14.31
CA ALA A 212 -27.63 -4.75 13.46
C ALA A 212 -27.74 -5.32 12.03
N GLY A 213 -27.83 -6.66 11.91
CA GLY A 213 -27.98 -7.35 10.62
C GLY A 213 -26.68 -7.42 9.79
N LYS A 214 -25.52 -7.08 10.36
CA LYS A 214 -24.23 -7.02 9.65
C LYS A 214 -23.15 -7.75 10.44
N LEU A 215 -22.23 -8.40 9.71
CA LEU A 215 -20.99 -8.91 10.28
C LEU A 215 -19.97 -7.78 10.39
N VAL A 216 -19.58 -7.46 11.61
CA VAL A 216 -18.61 -6.41 11.92
C VAL A 216 -17.31 -7.07 12.41
N PRO A 217 -16.18 -6.94 11.70
CA PRO A 217 -14.91 -7.48 12.16
C PRO A 217 -14.49 -6.86 13.49
N ALA A 218 -14.23 -7.69 14.49
CA ALA A 218 -13.85 -7.26 15.83
C ALA A 218 -12.41 -7.66 16.18
N VAL A 219 -11.98 -8.85 15.77
CA VAL A 219 -10.65 -9.38 16.07
C VAL A 219 -9.96 -9.80 14.78
N TYR A 220 -8.66 -9.49 14.68
CA TYR A 220 -7.79 -9.94 13.60
C TYR A 220 -6.62 -10.73 14.19
N CYS A 221 -6.34 -11.90 13.62
CA CYS A 221 -5.30 -12.80 14.07
C CYS A 221 -4.39 -13.19 12.91
N LEU A 222 -3.11 -12.83 12.96
CA LEU A 222 -2.09 -13.34 12.04
C LEU A 222 -1.52 -14.64 12.61
N CYS A 223 -1.76 -15.75 11.93
CA CYS A 223 -1.46 -17.10 12.41
C CYS A 223 -0.36 -17.76 11.57
N THR A 224 0.58 -18.43 12.23
CA THR A 224 1.65 -19.19 11.54
C THR A 224 1.22 -20.58 11.12
N ASP A 225 0.13 -21.08 11.70
CA ASP A 225 -0.40 -22.43 11.52
C ASP A 225 -1.93 -22.37 11.67
N LYS A 226 -2.59 -23.51 11.45
CA LYS A 226 -4.05 -23.67 11.51
C LYS A 226 -4.50 -24.93 12.28
N ASP A 227 -3.68 -25.36 13.23
CA ASP A 227 -3.98 -26.50 14.09
C ASP A 227 -4.88 -26.09 15.28
N ILE A 228 -5.40 -27.09 15.99
CA ILE A 228 -6.26 -26.90 17.17
C ILE A 228 -5.55 -26.03 18.23
N GLY A 229 -4.24 -26.24 18.41
CA GLY A 229 -3.43 -25.45 19.33
C GLY A 229 -3.42 -23.96 18.99
N THR A 230 -3.30 -23.60 17.71
CA THR A 230 -3.29 -22.21 17.24
C THR A 230 -4.63 -21.53 17.49
N TYR A 231 -5.74 -22.24 17.25
CA TYR A 231 -7.06 -21.75 17.62
C TYR A 231 -7.21 -21.59 19.13
N GLY A 232 -6.74 -22.55 19.93
CA GLY A 232 -6.74 -22.46 21.39
C GLY A 232 -5.97 -21.25 21.93
N PHE A 233 -4.77 -20.97 21.40
CA PHE A 233 -4.00 -19.77 21.79
C PHE A 233 -4.75 -18.46 21.50
N LYS A 234 -5.48 -18.38 20.38
CA LYS A 234 -6.33 -17.22 20.06
C LYS A 234 -7.48 -17.09 21.06
N SER A 235 -8.20 -18.17 21.33
CA SER A 235 -9.30 -18.19 22.30
C SER A 235 -8.83 -17.78 23.70
N GLN A 236 -7.70 -18.32 24.16
CA GLN A 236 -7.12 -17.96 25.46
C GLN A 236 -6.76 -16.48 25.54
N ALA A 237 -6.17 -15.91 24.48
CA ALA A 237 -5.84 -14.48 24.44
C ALA A 237 -7.10 -13.61 24.56
N LEU A 238 -8.19 -13.99 23.87
CA LEU A 238 -9.47 -13.29 23.94
C LEU A 238 -10.10 -13.37 25.33
N ILE A 239 -10.17 -14.57 25.91
CA ILE A 239 -10.72 -14.79 27.26
C ILE A 239 -9.93 -13.99 28.29
N SER A 240 -8.59 -14.03 28.22
CA SER A 240 -7.72 -13.28 29.14
C SER A 240 -7.97 -11.77 29.04
N ARG A 241 -8.19 -11.26 27.83
CA ARG A 241 -8.52 -9.84 27.63
C ARG A 241 -9.93 -9.49 28.10
N ALA A 242 -10.90 -10.36 27.87
CA ALA A 242 -12.28 -10.18 28.32
C ALA A 242 -12.36 -10.13 29.85
N ALA A 243 -11.66 -11.05 30.54
CA ALA A 243 -11.53 -11.05 31.99
C ALA A 243 -10.92 -9.73 32.50
N ALA A 244 -9.85 -9.24 31.87
CA ALA A 244 -9.25 -7.95 32.22
C ALA A 244 -10.16 -6.73 31.96
N LEU A 245 -11.22 -6.89 31.16
CA LEU A 245 -12.23 -5.87 30.88
C LEU A 245 -13.53 -6.09 31.67
N GLU A 246 -13.56 -7.12 32.51
CA GLU A 246 -14.71 -7.55 33.30
C GLU A 246 -15.95 -7.83 32.44
N VAL A 247 -15.73 -8.50 31.29
CA VAL A 247 -16.80 -8.99 30.42
C VAL A 247 -16.64 -10.47 30.15
N ASP A 248 -17.76 -11.14 29.88
CA ASP A 248 -17.77 -12.55 29.52
C ASP A 248 -17.96 -12.75 28.02
N LEU A 249 -17.26 -13.71 27.46
CA LEU A 249 -17.36 -14.08 26.05
C LEU A 249 -18.12 -15.39 25.95
N ASN A 250 -19.41 -15.29 25.61
CA ASN A 250 -20.30 -16.44 25.55
C ASN A 250 -21.15 -16.42 24.27
N PRO A 251 -20.55 -16.69 23.10
CA PRO A 251 -21.32 -16.87 21.86
C PRO A 251 -22.26 -18.07 21.97
N ASP A 252 -23.48 -17.94 21.44
CA ASP A 252 -24.49 -18.99 21.30
C ASP A 252 -24.43 -19.64 19.91
N THR A 253 -23.84 -18.95 18.92
CA THR A 253 -23.83 -19.41 17.53
C THR A 253 -22.56 -18.93 16.83
N ASN A 254 -21.81 -19.87 16.26
CA ASN A 254 -20.67 -19.57 15.40
C ASN A 254 -20.96 -19.91 13.95
N ILE A 255 -20.74 -18.94 13.06
CA ILE A 255 -20.78 -19.10 11.62
C ILE A 255 -19.33 -19.17 11.14
N CYS A 256 -18.89 -20.33 10.70
CA CYS A 256 -17.54 -20.52 10.17
C CYS A 256 -17.52 -21.58 9.06
N ASP A 257 -16.45 -21.56 8.26
CA ASP A 257 -16.18 -22.65 7.33
C ASP A 257 -15.89 -23.96 8.08
N PHE A 258 -16.13 -25.08 7.41
CA PHE A 258 -15.90 -26.41 7.97
C PHE A 258 -14.40 -26.74 8.02
N GLU A 259 -13.72 -26.15 9.00
CA GLU A 259 -12.31 -26.39 9.26
C GLU A 259 -12.14 -27.35 10.45
N THR A 260 -11.53 -28.51 10.20
CA THR A 260 -11.41 -29.63 11.15
C THR A 260 -10.80 -29.23 12.50
N ALA A 261 -9.92 -28.23 12.52
CA ALA A 261 -9.26 -27.77 13.73
C ALA A 261 -10.00 -26.62 14.45
N LEU A 262 -10.83 -25.85 13.73
CA LEU A 262 -11.48 -24.66 14.26
C LEU A 262 -12.64 -25.03 15.19
N ILE A 263 -13.57 -25.86 14.71
CA ILE A 263 -14.78 -26.27 15.44
C ILE A 263 -14.45 -26.87 16.81
N PRO A 264 -13.59 -27.91 16.94
CA PRO A 264 -13.28 -28.48 18.25
C PRO A 264 -12.55 -27.50 19.17
N ALA A 265 -11.74 -26.59 18.61
CA ALA A 265 -11.07 -25.58 19.41
C ALA A 265 -12.04 -24.52 19.95
N ILE A 266 -13.05 -24.09 19.18
CA ILE A 266 -14.08 -23.18 19.68
C ILE A 266 -14.88 -23.86 20.78
N GLN A 267 -15.40 -25.06 20.52
CA GLN A 267 -16.23 -25.80 21.49
C GLN A 267 -15.48 -26.08 22.81
N GLY A 268 -14.17 -26.32 22.73
CA GLY A 268 -13.34 -26.53 23.92
C GLY A 268 -13.15 -25.30 24.81
N TYR A 269 -13.28 -24.08 24.26
CA TYR A 269 -13.07 -22.82 25.00
C TYR A 269 -14.36 -22.04 25.23
N PHE A 270 -15.39 -22.24 24.40
CA PHE A 270 -16.71 -21.62 24.48
C PHE A 270 -17.77 -22.73 24.41
N PRO A 271 -18.11 -23.38 25.53
CA PRO A 271 -18.94 -24.59 25.52
C PRO A 271 -20.40 -24.39 25.08
N ASN A 272 -20.91 -23.16 25.17
CA ASN A 272 -22.28 -22.82 24.78
C ASN A 272 -22.42 -22.48 23.28
N ALA A 273 -21.35 -22.65 22.51
CA ALA A 273 -21.16 -22.01 21.20
C ALA A 273 -21.28 -22.93 19.99
#